data_AF-A0A839ISL3-F1
#
_entry.id   AF-A0A839ISL3-F1
#
_cell.length_a   1.000
_cell.length_b   1.000
_cell.length_c   1.000
_cell.angle_alpha   90.00
_cell.angle_beta   90.00
_cell.angle_gamma   90.00
#
_symmetry.space_group_name_H-M   'P 1'
#
loop_
_entity.id
_entity.type
_entity.pdbx_description
1 polymer ?
#
loop_
_entity_poly.entity_id
_entity_poly.type
_entity_poly.pdbx_seq_one_letter_code
_entity_poly.pdbx_strand_id
1 'polypeptide(L)'
;MWITLYRQSDCTESKPPLWIGQDGAITLLMTLVLLVLVTGMTFALARLHLTEQEQNRSLRLTQELVYASDAALEYAIGWLNTSTVIPWMQADENGNAEPGDDMNLPVQPWTLSAVSFSLSARLTRRCLLPSETTPDQLCEQWLIDITATAISAADTSLTRTQFIRVLEDQNRHDFIRVPGSWRDW
;
A
#
# COMPACT_ATOMS: atom_id res chain seq x y z
N MET A 1 1.16 -18.40 -114.34
CA MET A 1 1.07 -19.70 -113.64
C MET A 1 2.48 -20.18 -113.35
N TRP A 2 2.97 -19.95 -112.13
CA TRP A 2 3.79 -20.83 -111.29
C TRP A 2 3.64 -20.25 -109.87
N ILE A 3 3.27 -21.11 -108.94
CA ILE A 3 2.84 -20.82 -107.56
C ILE A 3 4.08 -20.91 -106.65
N THR A 4 3.96 -20.29 -105.46
CA THR A 4 4.56 -20.69 -104.16
C THR A 4 5.98 -20.15 -103.90
N LEU A 5 6.35 -19.56 -102.75
CA LEU A 5 5.97 -19.82 -101.36
C LEU A 5 5.99 -18.55 -100.48
N TYR A 6 5.05 -18.49 -99.54
CA TYR A 6 5.07 -17.63 -98.36
C TYR A 6 6.29 -17.95 -97.47
N ARG A 7 6.98 -16.90 -96.99
CA ARG A 7 7.89 -17.01 -95.83
C ARG A 7 7.43 -16.04 -94.76
N GLN A 8 6.72 -16.61 -93.80
CA GLN A 8 6.37 -16.01 -92.52
C GLN A 8 7.63 -16.09 -91.65
N SER A 9 8.18 -14.94 -91.25
CA SER A 9 9.25 -14.87 -90.25
C SER A 9 8.82 -13.91 -89.15
N ASP A 10 8.13 -14.50 -88.18
CA ASP A 10 8.30 -14.30 -86.75
C ASP A 10 8.40 -12.85 -86.24
N CYS A 11 7.22 -12.32 -85.92
CA CYS A 11 7.07 -11.36 -84.82
C CYS A 11 7.53 -12.04 -83.53
N THR A 12 8.74 -11.74 -83.05
CA THR A 12 9.12 -12.02 -81.67
C THR A 12 8.41 -11.01 -80.78
N GLU A 13 7.19 -11.39 -80.38
CA GLU A 13 6.46 -10.79 -79.29
C GLU A 13 7.33 -10.86 -78.03
N SER A 14 7.98 -9.74 -77.68
CA SER A 14 8.65 -9.61 -76.39
C SER A 14 7.56 -9.67 -75.32
N LYS A 15 7.34 -10.86 -74.75
CA LYS A 15 6.55 -10.99 -73.52
C LYS A 15 7.15 -10.01 -72.50
N PRO A 16 6.38 -9.04 -71.98
CA PRO A 16 6.86 -8.28 -70.84
C PRO A 16 7.09 -9.27 -69.70
N PRO A 17 8.16 -9.13 -68.90
CA PRO A 17 8.32 -9.96 -67.72
C PRO A 17 7.10 -9.71 -66.82
N LEU A 18 6.35 -10.78 -66.56
CA LEU A 18 5.20 -10.78 -65.69
C LEU A 18 5.68 -10.60 -64.23
N TRP A 19 6.09 -9.39 -63.85
CA TRP A 19 6.39 -9.02 -62.46
C TRP A 19 5.12 -8.71 -61.65
N ILE A 20 3.94 -9.15 -62.10
CA ILE A 20 2.65 -8.88 -61.43
C ILE A 20 2.56 -9.60 -60.07
N GLY A 21 3.45 -10.57 -59.78
CA GLY A 21 3.46 -11.31 -58.52
C GLY A 21 4.45 -10.85 -57.45
N GLN A 22 5.46 -10.03 -57.77
CA GLN A 22 6.53 -9.71 -56.80
C GLN A 22 6.24 -8.48 -55.93
N ASP A 23 5.71 -7.40 -56.50
CA ASP A 23 5.41 -6.18 -55.73
C ASP A 23 4.27 -6.41 -54.71
N GLY A 24 3.30 -7.27 -55.05
CA GLY A 24 2.24 -7.72 -54.14
C GLY A 24 2.75 -8.58 -52.98
N ALA A 25 3.77 -9.42 -53.21
CA ALA A 25 4.35 -10.26 -52.17
C ALA A 25 5.22 -9.45 -51.19
N ILE A 26 5.95 -8.45 -51.68
CA ILE A 26 6.79 -7.57 -50.85
C ILE A 26 5.92 -6.67 -49.96
N THR A 27 4.82 -6.13 -50.48
CA THR A 27 3.87 -5.33 -49.68
C THR A 27 3.16 -6.17 -48.62
N LEU A 28 2.84 -7.43 -48.92
CA LEU A 28 2.26 -8.36 -47.94
C LEU A 28 3.29 -8.74 -46.85
N LEU A 29 4.55 -8.97 -47.20
CA LEU A 29 5.62 -9.19 -46.23
C LEU A 29 5.86 -7.97 -45.35
N MET A 30 5.91 -6.77 -45.92
CA MET A 30 6.07 -5.53 -45.16
C MET A 30 4.90 -5.26 -44.23
N THR A 31 3.66 -5.48 -44.67
CA THR A 31 2.49 -5.33 -43.80
C THR A 31 2.46 -6.36 -42.69
N LEU A 32 2.87 -7.61 -42.94
CA LEU A 32 2.97 -8.65 -41.91
C LEU A 32 4.05 -8.29 -40.87
N VAL A 33 5.22 -7.84 -41.32
CA VAL A 33 6.29 -7.36 -40.41
C VAL A 33 5.82 -6.15 -39.61
N LEU A 34 5.15 -5.19 -40.25
CA LEU A 34 4.60 -4.02 -39.56
C LEU A 34 3.55 -4.42 -38.52
N LEU A 35 2.69 -5.39 -38.83
CA LEU A 35 1.68 -5.91 -37.90
C LEU A 35 2.32 -6.61 -36.70
N VAL A 36 3.39 -7.39 -36.92
CA VAL A 36 4.18 -8.00 -35.83
C VAL A 36 4.86 -6.92 -34.98
N LEU A 37 5.41 -5.87 -35.58
CA LEU A 37 6.02 -4.76 -34.85
C LEU A 37 4.98 -3.98 -34.02
N VAL A 38 3.83 -3.63 -34.62
CA VAL A 38 2.75 -2.91 -33.94
C VAL A 38 2.19 -3.74 -32.78
N THR A 39 1.96 -5.04 -32.99
CA THR A 39 1.49 -5.94 -31.92
C THR A 39 2.53 -6.15 -30.82
N GLY A 40 3.82 -6.20 -31.17
CA GLY A 40 4.90 -6.22 -30.19
C GLY A 40 4.95 -4.95 -29.33
N MET A 41 4.81 -3.77 -29.96
CA MET A 41 4.78 -2.49 -29.25
C MET A 41 3.54 -2.35 -28.36
N THR A 42 2.35 -2.74 -28.83
CA THR A 42 1.14 -2.66 -28.00
C THR A 42 1.21 -3.58 -26.79
N PHE A 43 1.77 -4.78 -26.94
CA PHE A 43 1.98 -5.69 -25.81
C PHE A 43 2.99 -5.13 -24.80
N ALA A 44 4.08 -4.53 -25.28
CA ALA A 44 5.07 -3.88 -24.42
C ALA A 44 4.46 -2.71 -23.64
N LEU A 45 3.68 -1.84 -24.30
CA LEU A 45 2.97 -0.73 -23.66
C LEU A 45 1.93 -1.22 -22.65
N ALA A 46 1.18 -2.27 -22.97
CA ALA A 46 0.20 -2.85 -22.04
C ALA A 46 0.88 -3.35 -20.76
N ARG A 47 2.02 -4.06 -20.88
CA ARG A 47 2.80 -4.49 -19.71
C ARG A 47 3.33 -3.32 -18.90
N LEU A 48 3.85 -2.29 -19.56
CA LEU A 48 4.36 -1.10 -18.90
C LEU A 48 3.25 -0.40 -18.09
N HIS A 49 2.07 -0.22 -18.68
CA HIS A 49 0.92 0.35 -17.98
C HIS A 49 0.47 -0.48 -16.78
N LEU A 50 0.47 -1.82 -16.89
CA LEU A 50 0.14 -2.68 -15.75
C LEU A 50 1.15 -2.52 -14.61
N THR A 51 2.44 -2.49 -14.92
CA THR A 51 3.49 -2.30 -13.90
C THR A 51 3.42 -0.92 -13.24
N GLU A 52 3.16 0.15 -14.01
CA GLU A 52 2.99 1.49 -13.46
C GLU A 52 1.73 1.60 -12.59
N GLN A 53 0.64 0.95 -12.98
CA GLN A 53 -0.59 0.91 -12.18
C GLN A 53 -0.37 0.20 -10.84
N GLU A 54 0.33 -0.93 -10.84
CA GLU A 54 0.67 -1.64 -9.60
C GLU A 54 1.58 -0.80 -8.69
N GLN A 55 2.60 -0.17 -9.27
CA GLN A 55 3.52 0.68 -8.51
C GLN A 55 2.81 1.90 -7.91
N ASN A 56 1.97 2.59 -8.71
CA ASN A 56 1.20 3.74 -8.24
C ASN A 56 0.19 3.36 -7.16
N ARG A 57 -0.45 2.18 -7.29
CA ARG A 57 -1.36 1.66 -6.27
C ARG A 57 -0.62 1.39 -4.96
N SER A 58 0.56 0.77 -5.01
CA SER A 58 1.38 0.50 -3.82
C SER A 58 1.85 1.80 -3.15
N LEU A 59 2.34 2.78 -3.92
CA LEU A 59 2.73 4.10 -3.41
C LEU A 59 1.55 4.82 -2.74
N ARG A 60 0.37 4.76 -3.36
CA ARG A 60 -0.84 5.33 -2.77
C ARG A 60 -1.23 4.62 -1.46
N LEU A 61 -1.20 3.30 -1.44
CA LEU A 61 -1.53 2.51 -0.25
C LEU A 61 -0.59 2.84 0.92
N THR A 62 0.72 2.97 0.66
CA THR A 62 1.70 3.34 1.69
C THR A 62 1.49 4.75 2.23
N GLN A 63 1.10 5.71 1.38
CA GLN A 63 0.71 7.06 1.82
C GLN A 63 -0.56 7.06 2.66
N GLU A 64 -1.61 6.37 2.20
CA GLU A 64 -2.88 6.25 2.92
C GLU A 64 -2.69 5.53 4.27
N LEU A 65 -1.74 4.59 4.36
CA LEU A 65 -1.37 3.90 5.59
C LEU A 65 -0.73 4.85 6.64
N VAL A 66 -0.03 5.91 6.22
CA VAL A 66 0.48 6.95 7.13
C VAL A 66 -0.67 7.70 7.79
N TYR A 67 -1.64 8.14 6.99
CA TYR A 67 -2.82 8.79 7.52
C TYR A 67 -3.66 7.84 8.39
N ALA A 68 -3.69 6.55 8.05
CA ALA A 68 -4.34 5.53 8.86
C ALA A 68 -3.66 5.35 10.22
N SER A 69 -2.33 5.36 10.29
CA SER A 69 -1.62 5.26 11.57
C SER A 69 -1.85 6.50 12.43
N ASP A 70 -1.86 7.70 11.84
CA ASP A 70 -2.20 8.93 12.55
C ASP A 70 -3.65 8.87 13.07
N ALA A 71 -4.58 8.35 12.28
CA ALA A 71 -5.97 8.14 12.69
C ALA A 71 -6.09 7.11 13.83
N ALA A 72 -5.27 6.04 13.84
CA ALA A 72 -5.22 5.08 14.94
C ALA A 72 -4.74 5.74 16.25
N LEU A 73 -3.76 6.64 16.14
CA LEU A 73 -3.26 7.41 17.28
C LEU A 73 -4.33 8.34 17.86
N GLU A 74 -4.99 9.11 16.99
CA GLU A 74 -6.07 10.02 17.39
C GLU A 74 -7.28 9.26 17.93
N TYR A 75 -7.57 8.07 17.41
CA TYR A 75 -8.57 7.16 17.99
C TYR A 75 -8.21 6.79 19.44
N ALA A 76 -6.97 6.40 19.70
CA ALA A 76 -6.52 6.03 21.04
C ALA A 76 -6.60 7.20 22.03
N ILE A 77 -6.16 8.39 21.59
CA ILE A 77 -6.20 9.60 22.43
C ILE A 77 -7.64 10.07 22.65
N GLY A 78 -8.48 10.02 21.61
CA GLY A 78 -9.91 10.29 21.72
C GLY A 78 -10.58 9.35 22.72
N TRP A 79 -10.25 8.05 22.67
CA TRP A 79 -10.75 7.08 23.63
C TRP A 79 -10.34 7.42 25.06
N LEU A 80 -9.05 7.72 25.30
CA LEU A 80 -8.55 8.15 26.61
C LEU A 80 -9.32 9.36 27.15
N ASN A 81 -9.50 10.40 26.31
CA ASN A 81 -10.22 11.62 26.71
C ASN A 81 -11.71 11.38 27.02
N THR A 82 -12.34 10.35 26.46
CA THR A 82 -13.73 10.00 26.76
C THR A 82 -13.88 9.05 27.94
N SER A 83 -12.83 8.33 28.30
CA SER A 83 -12.84 7.31 29.35
C SER A 83 -12.60 7.97 30.70
N THR A 84 -13.63 7.96 31.56
CA THR A 84 -13.54 8.50 32.93
C THR A 84 -12.87 7.53 33.91
N VAL A 85 -12.91 6.22 33.62
CA VAL A 85 -12.27 5.17 34.40
C VAL A 85 -11.66 4.16 33.44
N ILE A 86 -10.35 3.97 33.51
CA ILE A 86 -9.63 2.99 32.70
C ILE A 86 -9.37 1.74 33.56
N PRO A 87 -9.90 0.57 33.18
CA PRO A 87 -9.67 -0.67 33.92
C PRO A 87 -8.30 -1.23 33.57
N TRP A 88 -7.25 -0.71 34.20
CA TRP A 88 -5.90 -1.26 34.08
C TRP A 88 -5.86 -2.70 34.60
N MET A 89 -5.47 -3.65 33.75
CA MET A 89 -5.42 -5.08 34.11
C MET A 89 -4.18 -5.36 34.95
N GLN A 90 -4.33 -5.74 36.22
CA GLN A 90 -3.22 -6.04 37.15
C GLN A 90 -2.35 -7.27 36.79
N ALA A 91 -2.49 -7.90 35.62
CA ALA A 91 -1.83 -9.17 35.31
C ALA A 91 -1.05 -9.11 34.00
N ASP A 92 0.25 -9.41 34.06
CA ASP A 92 1.08 -9.69 32.89
C ASP A 92 0.76 -11.09 32.32
N GLU A 93 0.84 -11.25 31.00
CA GLU A 93 0.79 -12.56 30.32
C GLU A 93 2.15 -13.29 30.36
N ASN A 94 3.19 -12.68 30.96
CA ASN A 94 4.59 -13.06 30.74
C ASN A 94 5.29 -13.64 31.99
N GLY A 95 4.60 -13.71 33.13
CA GLY A 95 5.05 -14.39 34.34
C GLY A 95 6.31 -13.81 34.98
N ASN A 96 6.68 -12.57 34.66
CA ASN A 96 7.89 -11.91 35.14
C ASN A 96 7.66 -11.03 36.39
N ALA A 97 6.43 -10.99 36.91
CA ALA A 97 6.07 -10.16 38.07
C ALA A 97 6.41 -8.69 37.84
N GLU A 98 6.08 -8.18 36.65
CA GLU A 98 5.85 -6.76 36.41
C GLU A 98 4.33 -6.56 36.23
N PRO A 99 3.57 -6.29 37.30
CA PRO A 99 2.12 -6.23 37.22
C PRO A 99 1.66 -4.91 36.58
N GLY A 100 0.94 -4.99 35.45
CA GLY A 100 -0.47 -4.64 35.59
C GLY A 100 -1.06 -3.38 34.93
N ASP A 101 -0.62 -2.99 33.73
CA ASP A 101 -1.04 -1.71 33.15
C ASP A 101 -1.21 -1.73 31.61
N ASP A 102 -1.34 -2.93 31.03
CA ASP A 102 -1.50 -3.12 29.59
C ASP A 102 -2.98 -3.31 29.21
N MET A 103 -3.45 -2.55 28.22
CA MET A 103 -4.81 -2.64 27.71
C MET A 103 -4.82 -2.51 26.20
N ASN A 104 -5.53 -3.41 25.52
CA ASN A 104 -5.82 -3.30 24.10
C ASN A 104 -7.17 -2.63 23.90
N LEU A 105 -7.20 -1.56 23.11
CA LEU A 105 -8.45 -0.95 22.69
C LEU A 105 -9.16 -1.83 21.65
N PRO A 106 -10.50 -1.73 21.56
CA PRO A 106 -11.25 -2.39 20.50
C PRO A 106 -10.70 -2.01 19.13
N VAL A 107 -10.69 -2.98 18.23
CA VAL A 107 -10.33 -2.72 16.83
C VAL A 107 -11.39 -1.83 16.20
N GLN A 108 -10.96 -0.71 15.62
CA GLN A 108 -11.82 0.25 14.96
C GLN A 108 -11.63 0.17 13.44
N PRO A 109 -12.66 -0.18 12.66
CA PRO A 109 -12.59 -0.11 11.21
C PRO A 109 -12.54 1.36 10.76
N TRP A 110 -11.73 1.64 9.76
CA TRP A 110 -11.60 2.96 9.16
C TRP A 110 -11.49 2.86 7.65
N THR A 111 -11.98 3.87 6.95
CA THR A 111 -11.93 3.92 5.48
C THR A 111 -11.46 5.29 5.06
N LEU A 112 -10.42 5.32 4.23
CA LEU A 112 -9.95 6.53 3.57
C LEU A 112 -10.06 6.34 2.07
N SER A 113 -10.76 7.26 1.41
CA SER A 113 -11.11 7.13 -0.01
C SER A 113 -11.86 5.82 -0.32
N ALA A 114 -11.16 4.80 -0.79
CA ALA A 114 -11.71 3.48 -1.14
C ALA A 114 -10.91 2.32 -0.53
N VAL A 115 -9.99 2.63 0.38
CA VAL A 115 -9.15 1.65 1.08
C VAL A 115 -9.61 1.56 2.52
N SER A 116 -9.79 0.33 2.99
CA SER A 116 -10.18 0.05 4.36
C SER A 116 -8.96 -0.34 5.18
N PHE A 117 -8.95 0.10 6.43
CA PHE A 117 -7.93 -0.15 7.42
C PHE A 117 -8.58 -0.65 8.71
N SER A 118 -7.83 -1.46 9.43
CA SER A 118 -8.11 -1.87 10.79
C SER A 118 -7.20 -1.07 11.71
N LEU A 119 -7.78 -0.23 12.56
CA LEU A 119 -7.04 0.54 13.55
C LEU A 119 -7.08 -0.21 14.87
N SER A 120 -5.93 -0.38 15.52
CA SER A 120 -5.82 -0.91 16.87
C SER A 120 -4.89 -0.04 17.69
N ALA A 121 -5.05 -0.08 19.00
CA ALA A 121 -4.11 0.58 19.90
C ALA A 121 -3.91 -0.25 21.16
N ARG A 122 -2.68 -0.26 21.65
CA ARG A 122 -2.29 -0.82 22.93
C ARG A 122 -1.82 0.32 23.82
N LEU A 123 -2.33 0.35 25.03
CA LEU A 123 -1.96 1.29 26.08
C LEU A 123 -1.15 0.51 27.10
N THR A 124 0.01 1.03 27.48
CA THR A 124 0.83 0.47 28.54
C THR A 124 1.15 1.59 29.50
N ARG A 125 0.85 1.41 30.78
CA ARG A 125 1.01 2.45 31.80
C ARG A 125 2.15 2.11 32.76
N ARG A 126 2.79 3.15 33.29
CA ARG A 126 3.91 3.03 34.24
C ARG A 126 3.98 4.24 35.15
N CYS A 127 4.40 4.02 36.40
CA CYS A 127 4.60 5.11 37.35
C CYS A 127 5.82 5.96 36.97
N LEU A 128 5.69 7.29 36.97
CA LEU A 128 6.78 8.21 36.59
C LEU A 128 7.80 8.41 37.72
N LEU A 129 7.34 8.32 38.97
CA LEU A 129 8.14 8.51 40.18
C LEU A 129 7.93 7.31 41.13
N PRO A 130 8.46 6.12 40.80
CA PRO A 130 8.42 5.00 41.73
C PRO A 130 9.29 5.39 42.93
N SER A 131 8.67 5.62 44.09
CA SER A 131 9.43 5.60 45.33
C SER A 131 9.53 4.14 45.80
N GLU A 132 10.69 3.71 46.29
CA GLU A 132 10.89 2.34 46.79
C GLU A 132 9.90 1.94 47.90
N THR A 133 9.18 2.90 48.48
CA THR A 133 8.26 2.71 49.60
C THR A 133 6.80 2.98 49.27
N THR A 134 6.48 3.51 48.08
CA THR A 134 5.08 3.70 47.64
C THR A 134 4.65 2.48 46.84
N PRO A 135 3.65 1.71 47.30
CA PRO A 135 2.95 0.75 46.45
C PRO A 135 2.50 1.45 45.16
N ASP A 136 2.59 0.78 44.02
CA ASP A 136 2.22 1.34 42.71
C ASP A 136 0.81 1.97 42.71
N GLN A 137 -0.10 1.46 43.54
CA GLN A 137 -1.46 1.99 43.73
C GLN A 137 -1.52 3.43 44.29
N LEU A 138 -0.42 3.98 44.82
CA LEU A 138 -0.32 5.34 45.34
C LEU A 138 0.45 6.29 44.42
N CYS A 139 0.77 5.87 43.20
CA CYS A 139 1.48 6.73 42.26
C CYS A 139 0.57 7.90 41.82
N GLU A 140 1.02 9.13 42.08
CA GLU A 140 0.27 10.35 41.76
C GLU A 140 0.32 10.72 40.27
N GLN A 141 1.36 10.27 39.55
CA GLN A 141 1.60 10.59 38.15
C GLN A 141 1.98 9.37 37.34
N TRP A 142 1.18 9.10 36.31
CA TRP A 142 1.37 7.94 35.45
C TRP A 142 1.75 8.38 34.05
N LEU A 143 2.62 7.60 33.43
CA LEU A 143 3.01 7.74 32.04
C LEU A 143 2.38 6.59 31.27
N ILE A 144 1.59 6.91 30.27
CA ILE A 144 0.93 5.96 29.37
C ILE A 144 1.68 6.02 28.05
N ASP A 145 2.31 4.92 27.66
CA ASP A 145 2.79 4.70 26.30
C ASP A 145 1.64 4.13 25.47
N ILE A 146 1.35 4.79 24.35
CA ILE A 146 0.33 4.38 23.40
C ILE A 146 1.04 3.85 22.17
N THR A 147 0.77 2.61 21.81
CA THR A 147 1.19 1.98 20.56
C THR A 147 -0.03 1.86 19.65
N ALA A 148 -0.12 2.70 18.64
CA ALA A 148 -1.21 2.70 17.67
C ALA A 148 -0.77 2.01 16.38
N THR A 149 -1.56 1.08 15.88
CA THR A 149 -1.25 0.31 14.68
C THR A 149 -2.39 0.43 13.68
N ALA A 150 -2.04 0.65 12.42
CA ALA A 150 -2.97 0.58 11.30
C ALA A 150 -2.55 -0.56 10.36
N ILE A 151 -3.51 -1.39 9.99
CA ILE A 151 -3.31 -2.52 9.08
C ILE A 151 -4.24 -2.35 7.88
N SER A 152 -3.70 -2.45 6.67
CA SER A 152 -4.51 -2.42 5.45
C SER A 152 -5.37 -3.69 5.34
N ALA A 153 -6.66 -3.52 5.04
CA ALA A 153 -7.56 -4.64 4.76
C ALA A 153 -7.31 -5.28 3.39
N ALA A 154 -6.69 -4.54 2.46
CA ALA A 154 -6.35 -5.04 1.14
C ALA A 154 -5.08 -5.91 1.14
N ASP A 155 -4.18 -5.66 2.09
CA ASP A 155 -2.93 -6.39 2.27
C ASP A 155 -2.49 -6.30 3.74
N THR A 156 -2.64 -7.39 4.48
CA THR A 156 -2.32 -7.44 5.91
C THR A 156 -0.83 -7.39 6.22
N SER A 157 0.04 -7.52 5.21
CA SER A 157 1.48 -7.30 5.37
C SER A 157 1.84 -5.82 5.46
N LEU A 158 0.97 -4.94 4.94
CA LEU A 158 1.10 -3.49 5.06
C LEU A 158 0.54 -3.04 6.41
N THR A 159 1.46 -2.90 7.36
CA THR A 159 1.21 -2.40 8.71
C THR A 159 2.08 -1.19 8.97
N ARG A 160 1.57 -0.23 9.75
CA ARG A 160 2.35 0.89 10.27
C ARG A 160 2.02 1.10 11.72
N THR A 161 3.05 1.32 12.53
CA THR A 161 2.90 1.50 13.97
C THR A 161 3.46 2.85 14.40
N GLN A 162 2.77 3.50 15.31
CA GLN A 162 3.15 4.77 15.90
C GLN A 162 3.13 4.68 17.40
N PHE A 163 4.01 5.47 18.01
CA PHE A 163 4.17 5.55 19.45
C PHE A 163 4.03 6.98 19.91
N ILE A 164 3.26 7.19 20.99
CA ILE A 164 3.23 8.47 21.71
C ILE A 164 3.17 8.22 23.20
N ARG A 165 3.66 9.18 23.99
CA ARG A 165 3.49 9.19 25.44
C ARG A 165 2.50 10.23 25.87
N VAL A 166 1.70 9.86 26.84
CA VAL A 166 0.70 10.70 27.49
C VAL A 166 0.92 10.63 28.99
N LEU A 167 0.87 11.78 29.66
CA LEU A 167 0.90 11.86 31.11
C LEU A 167 -0.53 11.92 31.63
N GLU A 168 -0.85 11.06 32.59
CA GLU A 168 -2.12 11.03 33.30
C GLU A 168 -1.95 11.72 34.66
N ASP A 169 -2.72 12.78 34.88
CA ASP A 169 -2.88 13.40 36.19
C ASP A 169 -4.16 12.86 36.86
N GLN A 170 -4.01 12.00 37.86
CA GLN A 170 -5.14 11.38 38.55
C GLN A 170 -6.04 12.38 39.27
N ASN A 171 -5.53 13.56 39.64
CA ASN A 171 -6.33 14.56 40.37
C ASN A 171 -7.31 15.32 39.46
N ARG A 172 -7.00 15.40 38.16
CA ARG A 172 -7.80 16.12 37.17
C ARG A 172 -8.46 15.21 36.13
N HIS A 173 -8.09 13.93 36.09
CA HIS A 173 -8.46 13.00 35.02
C HIS A 173 -8.12 13.54 33.62
N ASP A 174 -7.05 14.33 33.55
CA ASP A 174 -6.59 14.95 32.31
C ASP A 174 -5.41 14.16 31.74
N PHE A 175 -5.42 14.03 30.41
CA PHE A 175 -4.38 13.37 29.64
C PHE A 175 -3.59 14.41 28.84
N ILE A 176 -2.32 14.59 29.17
CA ILE A 176 -1.45 15.58 28.53
C ILE A 176 -0.46 14.85 27.63
N ARG A 177 -0.47 15.18 26.32
CA ARG A 177 0.53 14.66 25.37
C ARG A 177 1.93 15.14 25.78
N VAL A 178 2.89 14.22 25.88
CA VAL A 178 4.28 14.58 26.14
C VAL A 178 4.91 15.11 24.83
N PRO A 179 5.31 16.38 24.74
CA PRO A 179 5.85 16.95 23.52
C PRO A 179 7.15 16.22 23.12
N GLY A 180 7.31 15.94 21.82
CA GLY A 180 8.49 15.25 21.28
C GLY A 180 8.56 13.74 21.58
N SER A 181 7.51 13.15 22.17
CA SER A 181 7.45 11.71 22.42
C SER A 181 7.02 10.88 21.21
N TRP A 182 6.59 11.54 20.13
CA TRP A 182 6.10 10.89 18.91
C TRP A 182 7.22 10.17 18.17
N ARG A 183 6.98 8.90 17.81
CA ARG A 183 7.91 8.06 17.05
C ARG A 183 7.14 7.21 16.04
N ASP A 184 7.67 7.15 14.83
CA ASP A 184 7.17 6.30 13.76
C ASP A 184 8.07 5.05 13.61
N TRP A 185 7.46 3.88 13.41
CA TRP A 185 8.16 2.62 13.16
C TRP A 185 7.49 1.77 12.08
#